data_AF-A0A845RNJ8-F1
#
_entry.id   AF-A0A845RNJ8-F1
#
_cell.length_a   1.000
_cell.length_b   1.000
_cell.length_c   1.000
_cell.angle_alpha   90.00
_cell.angle_beta   90.00
_cell.angle_gamma   90.00
#
_symmetry.space_group_name_H-M   'P 1'
#
loop_
_entity.id
_entity.type
_entity.pdbx_description
1 polymer ?
#
loop_
_entity_poly.entity_id
_entity_poly.type
_entity_poly.pdbx_seq_one_letter_code
_entity_poly.pdbx_strand_id
1 'polypeptide(L)'
;MFTEIQQSSPVTSCVTRIESVEDYLRAVDYAFQKICPAGGRCELWYRGQNQPANQNAFNLEPSITRRGRNPQMEIIYLSKFKSYAIPFVQELPSFPIPNGPAAYWHWLFMMQHYGVPTRLLDWSRDALTALFFALDGRGANDVGKDSAVWILNPVLLNEAFSFHSFVKAGYIPNVDEKIVDLYFGPNAEILANKKPAAVIGPLNNPHIVAQKGVFTVFPHDKEIIPLNLFSDASDYLLEICVAAEKIPLITSQLEHYGVTRFTLYPDITEVTRQINLEVQEEGQLPSITSSIIPM
;
A
#
# COMPACT_ATOMS: atom_id res chain seq x y z
N MET A 1 6.97 -13.09 -37.98
CA MET A 1 6.78 -12.09 -36.90
C MET A 1 7.66 -12.53 -35.75
N PHE A 2 8.74 -11.81 -35.48
CA PHE A 2 9.56 -12.03 -34.30
C PHE A 2 8.82 -11.39 -33.13
N THR A 3 8.22 -12.20 -32.27
CA THR A 3 7.81 -11.76 -30.93
C THR A 3 9.09 -11.46 -30.17
N GLU A 4 9.38 -10.17 -29.91
CA GLU A 4 10.39 -9.80 -28.92
C GLU A 4 10.03 -10.48 -27.60
N ILE A 5 10.84 -11.47 -27.21
CA ILE A 5 10.76 -12.07 -25.88
C ILE A 5 11.26 -10.97 -24.95
N GLN A 6 10.33 -10.23 -24.35
CA GLN A 6 10.69 -9.27 -23.32
C GLN A 6 11.26 -10.07 -22.15
N GLN A 7 12.56 -9.94 -21.94
CA GLN A 7 13.28 -10.68 -20.92
C GLN A 7 12.84 -10.18 -19.55
N SER A 8 12.35 -11.08 -18.70
CA SER A 8 11.95 -10.76 -17.33
C SER A 8 13.11 -10.10 -16.58
N SER A 9 12.81 -9.03 -15.83
CA SER A 9 13.81 -8.26 -15.10
C SER A 9 13.28 -7.69 -13.79
N PRO A 10 14.18 -7.23 -12.89
CA PRO A 10 13.82 -6.27 -11.84
C PRO A 10 13.16 -5.02 -12.42
N VAL A 11 12.35 -4.34 -11.61
CA VAL A 11 11.73 -3.05 -11.92
C VAL A 11 12.42 -1.97 -11.09
N THR A 12 13.23 -1.14 -11.77
CA THR A 12 14.04 -0.08 -11.15
C THR A 12 13.81 1.29 -11.79
N SER A 13 12.85 1.39 -12.70
CA SER A 13 12.50 2.62 -13.40
C SER A 13 11.04 2.58 -13.80
N CYS A 14 10.39 3.74 -13.75
CA CYS A 14 9.02 3.87 -14.19
C CYS A 14 8.83 3.69 -15.70
N VAL A 15 7.67 3.14 -16.07
CA VAL A 15 7.26 2.99 -17.47
C VAL A 15 6.84 4.31 -18.10
N THR A 16 6.40 5.26 -17.27
CA THR A 16 6.03 6.61 -17.69
C THR A 16 6.13 7.58 -16.52
N ARG A 17 6.33 8.85 -16.84
CA ARG A 17 6.30 9.98 -15.90
C ARG A 17 5.07 10.82 -16.21
N ILE A 18 4.09 10.81 -15.31
CA ILE A 18 2.79 11.46 -15.52
C ILE A 18 2.82 12.92 -15.08
N GLU A 19 2.00 13.75 -15.73
CA GLU A 19 1.85 15.17 -15.43
C GLU A 19 0.42 15.56 -15.02
N SER A 20 -0.54 14.63 -15.13
CA SER A 20 -1.95 14.85 -14.81
C SER A 20 -2.63 13.54 -14.37
N VAL A 21 -3.82 13.65 -13.76
CA VAL A 21 -4.66 12.47 -13.46
C VAL A 21 -5.09 11.76 -14.75
N GLU A 22 -5.26 12.46 -15.87
CA GLU A 22 -5.59 11.83 -17.14
C GLU A 22 -4.45 10.94 -17.65
N ASP A 23 -3.20 11.43 -17.58
CA ASP A 23 -2.02 10.64 -17.94
C ASP A 23 -1.86 9.42 -17.02
N TYR A 24 -2.20 9.57 -15.74
CA TYR A 24 -2.24 8.46 -14.80
C TYR A 24 -3.21 7.37 -15.22
N LEU A 25 -4.45 7.73 -15.57
CA LEU A 25 -5.46 6.76 -15.99
C LEU A 25 -5.03 6.03 -17.27
N ARG A 26 -4.47 6.75 -18.26
CA ARG A 26 -3.89 6.12 -19.46
C ARG A 26 -2.75 5.15 -19.12
N ALA A 27 -1.91 5.50 -18.14
CA ALA A 27 -0.83 4.64 -17.67
C ALA A 27 -1.35 3.39 -16.95
N VAL A 28 -2.46 3.50 -16.20
CA VAL A 28 -3.15 2.35 -15.58
C VAL A 28 -3.74 1.43 -16.65
N ASP A 29 -4.35 1.97 -17.71
CA ASP A 29 -4.87 1.17 -18.83
C ASP A 29 -3.74 0.43 -19.57
N TYR A 30 -2.61 1.11 -19.79
CA TYR A 30 -1.41 0.49 -20.33
C TYR A 30 -0.91 -0.65 -19.43
N ALA A 31 -0.85 -0.43 -18.11
CA ALA A 31 -0.46 -1.46 -17.17
C ALA A 31 -1.40 -2.67 -17.22
N PHE A 32 -2.72 -2.44 -17.27
CA PHE A 32 -3.70 -3.52 -17.42
C PHE A 32 -3.42 -4.35 -18.68
N GLN A 33 -3.20 -3.71 -19.83
CA GLN A 33 -2.87 -4.43 -21.07
C GLN A 33 -1.55 -5.19 -20.98
N LYS A 34 -0.59 -4.69 -20.20
CA LYS A 34 0.76 -5.23 -20.12
C LYS A 34 0.86 -6.44 -19.21
N ILE A 35 0.28 -6.37 -18.01
CA ILE A 35 0.43 -7.38 -16.94
C ILE A 35 -0.85 -8.15 -16.66
N CYS A 36 -1.92 -8.02 -17.47
CA CYS A 36 -3.09 -8.90 -17.41
C CYS A 36 -3.17 -9.82 -18.64
N PRO A 37 -3.23 -11.16 -18.46
CA PRO A 37 -3.36 -12.09 -19.58
C PRO A 37 -4.78 -12.06 -20.19
N ALA A 38 -4.86 -12.22 -21.52
CA ALA A 38 -6.13 -12.35 -22.23
C ALA A 38 -6.78 -13.71 -21.93
N GLY A 39 -7.83 -13.73 -21.09
CA GLY A 39 -8.64 -14.92 -20.82
C GLY A 39 -8.55 -15.50 -19.40
N GLY A 40 -7.84 -14.82 -18.48
CA GLY A 40 -7.80 -15.17 -17.05
C GLY A 40 -8.47 -14.11 -16.17
N ARG A 41 -8.64 -14.41 -14.88
CA ARG A 41 -8.96 -13.37 -13.89
C ARG A 41 -7.74 -12.45 -13.78
N CYS A 42 -7.93 -11.17 -14.04
CA CYS A 42 -6.96 -10.15 -13.67
C CYS A 42 -7.51 -9.26 -12.57
N GLU A 43 -6.62 -8.89 -11.65
CA GLU A 43 -6.84 -7.87 -10.64
C GLU A 43 -5.58 -7.00 -10.61
N LEU A 44 -5.73 -5.70 -10.36
CA LEU A 44 -4.59 -4.80 -10.19
C LEU A 44 -4.66 -4.17 -8.81
N TRP A 45 -3.51 -4.16 -8.14
CA TRP A 45 -3.30 -3.52 -6.85
C TRP A 45 -2.33 -2.36 -7.01
N TYR A 46 -2.57 -1.29 -6.27
CA TYR A 46 -1.90 -0.03 -6.43
C TYR A 46 -1.27 0.42 -5.11
N ARG A 47 -0.08 0.98 -5.16
CA ARG A 47 0.59 1.54 -3.98
C ARG A 47 1.27 2.85 -4.31
N GLY A 48 0.80 3.93 -3.69
CA GLY A 48 1.48 5.23 -3.72
C GLY A 48 2.66 5.27 -2.77
N GLN A 49 3.76 5.89 -3.21
CA GLN A 49 4.95 6.08 -2.39
C GLN A 49 5.61 7.43 -2.69
N ASN A 50 5.79 8.22 -1.64
CA ASN A 50 6.63 9.41 -1.70
C ASN A 50 8.10 9.01 -1.76
N GLN A 51 8.93 9.77 -2.49
CA GLN A 51 10.35 9.47 -2.58
C GLN A 51 11.00 9.65 -1.19
N PRO A 52 11.66 8.62 -0.63
CA PRO A 52 12.34 8.77 0.63
C PRO A 52 13.51 9.76 0.47
N ALA A 53 13.69 10.62 1.47
CA ALA A 53 14.63 11.74 1.44
C ALA A 53 16.08 11.38 1.04
N ASN A 54 16.47 10.10 1.14
CA ASN A 54 17.85 9.62 1.04
C ASN A 54 18.11 8.52 -0.02
N GLN A 55 17.20 8.20 -0.94
CA GLN A 55 17.44 7.12 -1.92
C GLN A 55 16.89 7.40 -3.33
N ASN A 56 17.62 6.88 -4.33
CA ASN A 56 17.20 6.81 -5.73
C ASN A 56 16.29 5.60 -6.02
N ALA A 57 15.85 4.85 -5.00
CA ALA A 57 15.09 3.60 -5.20
C ALA A 57 13.81 3.60 -4.36
N PHE A 58 12.66 3.50 -5.03
CA PHE A 58 11.34 3.27 -4.41
C PHE A 58 11.18 1.79 -4.03
N ASN A 59 12.14 1.21 -3.31
CA ASN A 59 12.10 -0.22 -3.03
C ASN A 59 10.83 -0.61 -2.27
N LEU A 60 10.15 -1.63 -2.77
CA LEU A 60 8.95 -2.20 -2.19
C LEU A 60 9.32 -3.14 -1.05
N GLU A 61 9.57 -2.56 0.11
CA GLU A 61 9.95 -3.27 1.32
C GLU A 61 9.05 -2.92 2.51
N PRO A 62 8.75 -3.92 3.36
CA PRO A 62 7.88 -3.71 4.51
C PRO A 62 8.59 -2.88 5.59
N SER A 63 7.82 -2.30 6.52
CA SER A 63 8.35 -1.37 7.51
C SER A 63 9.40 -2.01 8.44
N ILE A 64 9.32 -3.32 8.66
CA ILE A 64 10.24 -4.08 9.51
C ILE A 64 11.64 -4.30 8.92
N THR A 65 11.87 -4.12 7.61
CA THR A 65 13.24 -4.24 7.04
C THR A 65 14.02 -2.93 7.15
N ARG A 66 13.31 -1.83 7.34
CA ARG A 66 13.91 -0.49 7.40
C ARG A 66 14.72 -0.31 8.67
N ARG A 67 15.77 0.52 8.59
CA ARG A 67 16.65 0.90 9.72
C ARG A 67 17.38 -0.29 10.37
N GLY A 68 17.84 -1.25 9.58
CA GLY A 68 18.65 -2.39 10.04
C GLY A 68 17.87 -3.46 10.83
N ARG A 69 16.53 -3.42 10.74
CA ARG A 69 15.65 -4.43 11.33
C ARG A 69 15.39 -5.55 10.32
N ASN A 70 14.82 -6.66 10.79
CA ASN A 70 14.44 -7.78 9.93
C ASN A 70 13.17 -8.47 10.45
N PRO A 71 12.46 -9.24 9.59
CA PRO A 71 11.24 -9.95 9.96
C PRO A 71 11.33 -10.84 11.22
N GLN A 72 12.49 -11.41 11.57
CA GLN A 72 12.61 -12.23 12.78
C GLN A 72 12.38 -11.44 14.07
N MET A 73 12.56 -10.11 14.02
CA MET A 73 12.29 -9.22 15.16
C MET A 73 10.79 -9.01 15.39
N GLU A 74 9.91 -9.43 14.48
CA GLU A 74 8.47 -9.23 14.55
C GLU A 74 7.88 -9.81 15.84
N ILE A 75 8.39 -10.95 16.30
CA ILE A 75 7.94 -11.59 17.55
C ILE A 75 8.15 -10.68 18.77
N ILE A 76 9.23 -9.87 18.78
CA ILE A 76 9.55 -8.92 19.85
C ILE A 76 8.56 -7.75 19.80
N TYR A 77 8.33 -7.21 18.61
CA TYR A 77 7.35 -6.12 18.41
C TYR A 77 5.94 -6.57 18.78
N LEU A 78 5.53 -7.75 18.32
CA LEU A 78 4.26 -8.37 18.64
C LEU A 78 4.07 -8.58 20.14
N SER A 79 5.09 -9.12 20.82
CA SER A 79 5.05 -9.32 22.27
C SER A 79 4.86 -8.00 23.02
N LYS A 80 5.64 -6.96 22.67
CA LYS A 80 5.53 -5.64 23.31
C LYS A 80 4.18 -4.99 23.01
N PHE A 81 3.74 -5.04 21.75
CA PHE A 81 2.47 -4.45 21.34
C PHE A 81 1.31 -5.08 22.09
N LYS A 82 1.26 -6.42 22.19
CA LYS A 82 0.26 -7.12 23.01
C LYS A 82 0.23 -6.64 24.47
N SER A 83 1.39 -6.42 25.08
CA SER A 83 1.46 -5.94 26.48
C SER A 83 0.90 -4.52 26.66
N TYR A 84 1.10 -3.63 25.69
CA TYR A 84 0.67 -2.23 25.80
C TYR A 84 -0.71 -1.96 25.20
N ALA A 85 -1.13 -2.72 24.21
CA ALA A 85 -2.33 -2.44 23.44
C ALA A 85 -3.61 -2.84 24.17
N ILE A 86 -3.58 -3.86 25.05
CA ILE A 86 -4.78 -4.45 25.69
C ILE A 86 -5.78 -3.43 26.24
N PRO A 87 -5.38 -2.38 26.99
CA PRO A 87 -6.32 -1.38 27.51
C PRO A 87 -7.06 -0.62 26.39
N PHE A 88 -6.41 -0.43 25.24
CA PHE A 88 -6.95 0.35 24.13
C PHE A 88 -7.79 -0.49 23.16
N VAL A 89 -7.45 -1.78 22.98
CA VAL A 89 -8.18 -2.64 22.00
C VAL A 89 -9.58 -3.00 22.47
N GLN A 90 -9.81 -3.04 23.80
CA GLN A 90 -11.12 -3.37 24.38
C GLN A 90 -12.17 -2.30 24.12
N GLU A 91 -11.75 -1.07 23.83
CA GLU A 91 -12.63 0.08 23.55
C GLU A 91 -12.96 0.21 22.05
N LEU A 92 -12.36 -0.62 21.18
CA LEU A 92 -12.63 -0.59 19.75
C LEU A 92 -13.96 -1.33 19.44
N PRO A 93 -14.88 -0.71 18.69
CA PRO A 93 -16.26 -1.18 18.53
C PRO A 93 -16.44 -2.52 17.79
N SER A 94 -15.38 -3.09 17.22
CA SER A 94 -15.49 -4.18 16.22
C SER A 94 -14.47 -5.32 16.37
N PHE A 95 -14.05 -5.70 17.59
CA PHE A 95 -12.86 -6.58 17.68
C PHE A 95 -12.87 -7.68 18.75
N PRO A 96 -13.59 -8.81 18.54
CA PRO A 96 -13.14 -10.07 19.14
C PRO A 96 -11.91 -10.56 18.36
N ILE A 97 -10.73 -10.58 18.99
CA ILE A 97 -9.58 -11.30 18.45
C ILE A 97 -9.92 -12.79 18.50
N PRO A 98 -9.88 -13.52 17.38
CA PRO A 98 -10.11 -14.96 17.40
C PRO A 98 -9.06 -15.62 18.31
N ASN A 99 -9.46 -16.66 19.02
CA ASN A 99 -8.51 -17.49 19.77
C ASN A 99 -7.71 -18.39 18.80
N GLY A 100 -6.53 -18.83 19.23
CA GLY A 100 -5.72 -19.79 18.47
C GLY A 100 -4.86 -19.16 17.37
N PRO A 101 -4.47 -19.92 16.33
CA PRO A 101 -3.51 -19.48 15.31
C PRO A 101 -3.90 -18.21 14.57
N ALA A 102 -5.19 -18.04 14.24
CA ALA A 102 -5.71 -16.85 13.56
C ALA A 102 -5.47 -15.54 14.37
N ALA A 103 -5.32 -15.62 15.70
CA ALA A 103 -5.03 -14.47 16.54
C ALA A 103 -3.77 -13.74 16.06
N TYR A 104 -2.75 -14.48 15.63
CA TYR A 104 -1.48 -13.92 15.20
C TYR A 104 -1.66 -12.90 14.07
N TRP A 105 -2.41 -13.25 13.02
CA TRP A 105 -2.66 -12.34 11.89
C TRP A 105 -3.40 -11.10 12.32
N HIS A 106 -4.50 -11.25 13.08
CA HIS A 106 -5.26 -10.10 13.57
C HIS A 106 -4.39 -9.10 14.36
N TRP A 107 -3.49 -9.60 15.22
CA TRP A 107 -2.53 -8.74 15.90
C TRP A 107 -1.53 -8.09 14.94
N LEU A 108 -1.06 -8.80 13.92
CA LEU A 108 -0.14 -8.28 12.93
C LEU A 108 -0.75 -7.15 12.08
N PHE A 109 -2.00 -7.31 11.64
CA PHE A 109 -2.72 -6.26 10.91
C PHE A 109 -2.99 -5.03 11.78
N MET A 110 -3.25 -5.23 13.08
CA MET A 110 -3.42 -4.14 14.02
C MET A 110 -2.10 -3.40 14.28
N MET A 111 -1.00 -4.13 14.42
CA MET A 111 0.34 -3.55 14.48
C MET A 111 0.60 -2.66 13.26
N GLN A 112 0.33 -3.17 12.06
CA GLN A 112 0.50 -2.42 10.81
C GLN A 112 -0.36 -1.15 10.79
N HIS A 113 -1.63 -1.27 11.18
CA HIS A 113 -2.57 -0.14 11.23
C HIS A 113 -2.07 0.99 12.15
N TYR A 114 -1.51 0.65 13.32
CA TYR A 114 -0.99 1.63 14.27
C TYR A 114 0.51 1.94 14.09
N GLY A 115 1.10 1.59 12.94
CA GLY A 115 2.48 1.95 12.58
C GLY A 115 3.57 1.19 13.32
N VAL A 116 3.24 0.10 14.01
CA VAL A 116 4.23 -0.83 14.55
C VAL A 116 4.85 -1.59 13.38
N PRO A 117 6.19 -1.75 13.33
CA PRO A 117 6.84 -2.42 12.21
C PRO A 117 6.36 -3.86 12.02
N THR A 118 5.98 -4.20 10.78
CA THR A 118 5.56 -5.56 10.38
C THR A 118 6.21 -5.95 9.05
N ARG A 119 6.12 -7.23 8.69
CA ARG A 119 6.47 -7.72 7.36
C ARG A 119 5.34 -7.62 6.33
N LEU A 120 4.24 -6.94 6.66
CA LEU A 120 3.17 -6.62 5.73
C LEU A 120 3.54 -5.37 4.93
N LEU A 121 3.04 -5.32 3.70
CA LEU A 121 3.09 -4.13 2.85
C LEU A 121 1.69 -3.87 2.29
N ASP A 122 1.22 -2.64 2.46
CA ASP A 122 -0.15 -2.24 2.11
C ASP A 122 -0.28 -1.91 0.62
N TRP A 123 -1.42 -2.23 0.07
CA TRP A 123 -1.83 -1.93 -1.29
C TRP A 123 -3.31 -1.52 -1.28
N SER A 124 -3.76 -0.88 -2.35
CA SER A 124 -5.15 -0.52 -2.57
C SER A 124 -5.66 -1.18 -3.85
N ARG A 125 -6.93 -1.57 -3.88
CA ARG A 125 -7.62 -1.92 -5.13
C ARG A 125 -8.11 -0.69 -5.90
N ASP A 126 -7.89 0.50 -5.37
CA ASP A 126 -8.32 1.76 -5.95
C ASP A 126 -7.11 2.56 -6.48
N ALA A 127 -7.09 2.78 -7.79
CA ALA A 127 -6.00 3.46 -8.45
C ALA A 127 -5.85 4.92 -7.98
N LEU A 128 -6.96 5.64 -7.76
CA LEU A 128 -6.90 7.05 -7.36
C LEU A 128 -6.53 7.21 -5.89
N THR A 129 -6.93 6.27 -5.02
CA THR A 129 -6.44 6.19 -3.64
C THR A 129 -4.92 6.04 -3.59
N ALA A 130 -4.34 5.18 -4.43
CA ALA A 130 -2.89 5.03 -4.49
C ALA A 130 -2.20 6.28 -5.04
N LEU A 131 -2.77 6.95 -6.05
CA LEU A 131 -2.24 8.23 -6.51
C LEU A 131 -2.29 9.28 -5.40
N PHE A 132 -3.39 9.36 -4.64
CA PHE A 132 -3.47 10.23 -3.46
C PHE A 132 -2.35 9.94 -2.45
N PHE A 133 -2.10 8.66 -2.11
CA PHE A 133 -1.01 8.30 -1.19
C PHE A 133 0.39 8.56 -1.73
N ALA A 134 0.57 8.68 -3.04
CA ALA A 134 1.82 9.14 -3.64
C ALA A 134 2.03 10.65 -3.47
N LEU A 135 1.02 11.40 -3.05
CA LEU A 135 1.08 12.86 -2.87
C LEU A 135 0.92 13.28 -1.40
N ASP A 136 0.18 12.51 -0.61
CA ASP A 136 -0.13 12.82 0.79
C ASP A 136 1.09 12.67 1.72
N GLY A 137 1.15 13.49 2.77
CA GLY A 137 2.21 13.42 3.78
C GLY A 137 3.60 13.87 3.31
N ARG A 138 3.70 14.57 2.18
CA ARG A 138 4.95 15.16 1.68
C ARG A 138 5.40 16.33 2.56
N GLY A 139 6.68 16.35 2.91
CA GLY A 139 7.30 17.37 3.75
C GLY A 139 8.34 18.22 3.03
N ALA A 140 9.01 19.11 3.79
CA ALA A 140 10.04 20.01 3.27
C ALA A 140 11.21 19.27 2.57
N ASN A 141 11.51 18.04 2.98
CA ASN A 141 12.60 17.23 2.40
C ASN A 141 12.23 16.55 1.07
N ASP A 142 10.98 16.67 0.64
CA ASP A 142 10.44 16.06 -0.57
C ASP A 142 10.25 17.08 -1.70
N VAL A 143 10.58 18.36 -1.47
CA VAL A 143 10.45 19.40 -2.49
C VAL A 143 11.33 19.08 -3.70
N GLY A 144 10.73 19.12 -4.91
CA GLY A 144 11.42 18.83 -6.17
C GLY A 144 11.69 17.35 -6.44
N LYS A 145 11.17 16.44 -5.60
CA LYS A 145 11.32 14.99 -5.77
C LYS A 145 10.05 14.38 -6.35
N ASP A 146 10.20 13.52 -7.35
CA ASP A 146 9.06 12.80 -7.93
C ASP A 146 8.43 11.87 -6.88
N SER A 147 7.22 11.39 -7.15
CA SER A 147 6.63 10.28 -6.41
C SER A 147 6.46 9.06 -7.30
N ALA A 148 6.10 7.92 -6.73
CA ALA A 148 5.81 6.72 -7.49
C ALA A 148 4.44 6.15 -7.14
N VAL A 149 3.77 5.58 -8.14
CA VAL A 149 2.68 4.64 -7.96
C VAL A 149 3.09 3.30 -8.54
N TRP A 150 3.10 2.28 -7.68
CA TRP A 150 3.34 0.90 -8.08
C TRP A 150 2.04 0.22 -8.47
N ILE A 151 2.08 -0.59 -9.53
CA ILE A 151 0.96 -1.40 -10.00
C ILE A 151 1.38 -2.86 -9.99
N LEU A 152 0.66 -3.69 -9.24
CA LEU A 152 0.91 -5.11 -9.04
C LEU A 152 -0.25 -5.92 -9.61
N ASN A 153 0.06 -6.98 -10.36
CA ASN A 153 -0.84 -8.09 -10.58
C ASN A 153 -0.61 -9.15 -9.48
N PRO A 154 -1.46 -9.19 -8.43
CA PRO A 154 -1.33 -10.14 -7.33
C PRO A 154 -1.59 -11.60 -7.75
N VAL A 155 -2.34 -11.83 -8.84
CA VAL A 155 -2.59 -13.17 -9.36
C VAL A 155 -1.30 -13.78 -9.89
N LEU A 156 -0.59 -13.04 -10.76
CA LEU A 156 0.69 -13.49 -11.32
C LEU A 156 1.77 -13.62 -10.23
N LEU A 157 1.84 -12.67 -9.28
CA LEU A 157 2.75 -12.79 -8.14
C LEU A 157 2.54 -14.10 -7.37
N ASN A 158 1.28 -14.47 -7.13
CA ASN A 158 0.93 -15.66 -6.37
C ASN A 158 1.14 -16.97 -7.10
N GLU A 159 1.41 -16.98 -8.41
CA GLU A 159 1.79 -18.21 -9.16
C GLU A 159 3.10 -18.82 -8.63
N ALA A 160 3.90 -18.03 -7.90
CA ALA A 160 5.08 -18.51 -7.19
C ALA A 160 4.76 -19.47 -6.03
N PHE A 161 3.49 -19.58 -5.62
CA PHE A 161 3.02 -20.42 -4.52
C PHE A 161 1.89 -21.34 -4.97
N SER A 162 1.85 -22.53 -4.39
CA SER A 162 0.72 -23.44 -4.54
C SER A 162 -0.23 -23.26 -3.37
N PHE A 163 -1.01 -22.17 -3.36
CA PHE A 163 -1.99 -21.97 -2.30
C PHE A 163 -3.09 -23.04 -2.30
N HIS A 164 -3.33 -23.72 -3.43
CA HIS A 164 -4.36 -24.75 -3.50
C HIS A 164 -4.09 -25.84 -4.53
N SER A 165 -4.61 -27.03 -4.24
CA SER A 165 -4.79 -28.13 -5.20
C SER A 165 -6.22 -28.18 -5.79
N PHE A 166 -7.18 -27.39 -5.29
CA PHE A 166 -8.62 -27.56 -5.58
C PHE A 166 -9.42 -26.29 -5.97
N VAL A 167 -8.80 -25.11 -6.12
CA VAL A 167 -9.49 -23.90 -6.64
C VAL A 167 -8.92 -23.45 -7.98
N LYS A 168 -9.71 -22.66 -8.71
CA LYS A 168 -9.36 -22.10 -10.01
C LYS A 168 -8.16 -21.15 -9.90
N ALA A 169 -7.37 -21.06 -10.97
CA ALA A 169 -6.29 -20.09 -11.10
C ALA A 169 -6.79 -18.65 -10.84
N GLY A 170 -5.97 -17.83 -10.18
CA GLY A 170 -6.31 -16.45 -9.81
C GLY A 170 -7.01 -16.28 -8.45
N TYR A 171 -6.86 -17.24 -7.54
CA TYR A 171 -7.29 -17.08 -6.16
C TYR A 171 -6.25 -16.32 -5.32
N ILE A 172 -6.72 -15.41 -4.47
CA ILE A 172 -5.90 -14.67 -3.51
C ILE A 172 -6.42 -15.06 -2.11
N PRO A 173 -5.60 -15.73 -1.29
CA PRO A 173 -6.07 -16.28 -0.02
C PRO A 173 -6.32 -15.21 1.03
N ASN A 174 -7.26 -15.49 1.92
CA ASN A 174 -7.37 -14.78 3.17
C ASN A 174 -6.28 -15.26 4.13
N VAL A 175 -5.74 -14.35 4.94
CA VAL A 175 -4.71 -14.68 5.94
C VAL A 175 -5.14 -15.72 6.98
N ASP A 176 -6.44 -15.88 7.23
CA ASP A 176 -6.98 -16.87 8.15
C ASP A 176 -6.96 -18.31 7.58
N GLU A 177 -6.60 -18.47 6.31
CA GLU A 177 -6.47 -19.79 5.70
C GLU A 177 -5.19 -20.50 6.14
N LYS A 178 -5.33 -21.78 6.50
CA LYS A 178 -4.22 -22.63 6.99
C LYS A 178 -3.00 -22.67 6.07
N ILE A 179 -3.21 -22.53 4.75
CA ILE A 179 -2.11 -22.56 3.80
C ILE A 179 -1.23 -21.30 3.88
N VAL A 180 -1.82 -20.15 4.22
CA VAL A 180 -1.07 -18.91 4.46
C VAL A 180 -0.25 -19.06 5.74
N ASP A 181 -0.84 -19.63 6.79
CA ASP A 181 -0.12 -19.98 8.03
C ASP A 181 1.05 -20.95 7.79
N LEU A 182 0.89 -21.92 6.90
CA LEU A 182 1.95 -22.88 6.57
C LEU A 182 3.17 -22.20 5.93
N TYR A 183 2.95 -21.26 5.02
CA TYR A 183 4.01 -20.59 4.27
C TYR A 183 4.55 -19.35 4.98
N PHE A 184 3.70 -18.62 5.66
CA PHE A 184 3.99 -17.29 6.18
C PHE A 184 3.67 -17.14 7.66
N GLY A 185 3.13 -18.12 8.36
CA GLY A 185 2.86 -18.03 9.79
C GLY A 185 4.13 -17.89 10.64
N PRO A 186 4.00 -17.64 11.95
CA PRO A 186 5.14 -17.41 12.85
C PRO A 186 6.02 -18.66 13.04
N ASN A 187 5.47 -19.84 12.74
CA ASN A 187 6.16 -21.12 12.81
C ASN A 187 6.41 -21.73 11.42
N ALA A 188 6.24 -20.94 10.35
CA ALA A 188 6.51 -21.41 8.99
C ALA A 188 8.00 -21.77 8.87
N GLU A 189 8.28 -22.88 8.18
CA GLU A 189 9.66 -23.23 7.85
C GLU A 189 10.24 -22.20 6.88
N ILE A 190 11.56 -22.00 6.94
CA ILE A 190 12.24 -21.09 6.03
C ILE A 190 12.08 -21.62 4.60
N LEU A 191 11.21 -20.97 3.84
CA LEU A 191 10.95 -21.36 2.46
C LEU A 191 12.18 -21.12 1.59
N ALA A 192 12.40 -22.04 0.64
CA ALA A 192 13.34 -21.83 -0.45
C ALA A 192 12.90 -20.65 -1.33
N ASN A 193 11.58 -20.48 -1.51
CA ASN A 193 11.02 -19.32 -2.18
C ASN A 193 10.97 -18.12 -1.22
N LYS A 194 11.70 -17.05 -1.57
CA LYS A 194 11.77 -15.80 -0.78
C LYS A 194 10.79 -14.72 -1.22
N LYS A 195 9.93 -14.99 -2.20
CA LYS A 195 8.95 -14.02 -2.67
C LYS A 195 7.91 -13.70 -1.59
N PRO A 196 7.36 -12.48 -1.57
CA PRO A 196 6.14 -12.23 -0.82
C PRO A 196 4.93 -12.80 -1.56
N ALA A 197 3.82 -12.96 -0.84
CA ALA A 197 2.54 -13.34 -1.43
C ALA A 197 1.49 -12.27 -1.23
N ALA A 198 0.62 -12.09 -2.22
CA ALA A 198 -0.59 -11.31 -2.11
C ALA A 198 -1.64 -12.06 -1.26
N VAL A 199 -2.21 -11.38 -0.28
CA VAL A 199 -3.19 -11.91 0.68
C VAL A 199 -4.29 -10.88 0.98
N ILE A 200 -5.45 -11.37 1.39
CA ILE A 200 -6.54 -10.53 1.89
C ILE A 200 -6.51 -10.54 3.42
N GLY A 201 -6.32 -9.36 4.00
CA GLY A 201 -6.39 -9.15 5.45
C GLY A 201 -7.83 -9.00 5.95
N PRO A 202 -8.04 -9.04 7.28
CA PRO A 202 -9.34 -8.78 7.88
C PRO A 202 -9.75 -7.31 7.64
N LEU A 203 -10.93 -7.10 7.05
CA LEU A 203 -11.52 -5.77 6.80
C LEU A 203 -12.22 -5.23 8.06
N ASN A 204 -11.47 -5.07 9.13
CA ASN A 204 -11.98 -4.76 10.47
C ASN A 204 -11.86 -3.29 10.87
N ASN A 205 -11.46 -2.42 9.93
CA ASN A 205 -11.24 -1.00 10.17
C ASN A 205 -11.86 -0.15 9.03
N PRO A 206 -12.63 0.91 9.34
CA PRO A 206 -13.18 1.82 8.34
C PRO A 206 -12.16 2.39 7.35
N HIS A 207 -10.92 2.67 7.79
CA HIS A 207 -9.83 3.13 6.92
C HIS A 207 -9.48 2.08 5.86
N ILE A 208 -9.34 0.81 6.24
CA ILE A 208 -9.01 -0.27 5.31
C ILE A 208 -10.14 -0.43 4.28
N VAL A 209 -11.40 -0.30 4.72
CA VAL A 209 -12.57 -0.38 3.82
C VAL A 209 -12.60 0.79 2.84
N ALA A 210 -12.47 2.02 3.32
CA ALA A 210 -12.47 3.24 2.49
C ALA A 210 -11.33 3.21 1.46
N GLN A 211 -10.17 2.70 1.85
CA GLN A 211 -8.98 2.61 1.00
C GLN A 211 -8.98 1.39 0.09
N LYS A 212 -9.99 0.51 0.18
CA LYS A 212 -10.02 -0.81 -0.47
C LYS A 212 -8.72 -1.60 -0.25
N GLY A 213 -8.26 -1.62 1.00
CA GLY A 213 -6.95 -2.13 1.41
C GLY A 213 -6.77 -3.63 1.20
N VAL A 214 -5.61 -3.99 0.67
CA VAL A 214 -5.13 -5.36 0.38
C VAL A 214 -3.63 -5.41 0.65
N PHE A 215 -3.02 -6.59 0.74
CA PHE A 215 -1.69 -6.69 1.34
C PHE A 215 -0.81 -7.73 0.68
N THR A 216 0.50 -7.46 0.67
CA THR A 216 1.50 -8.51 0.45
C THR A 216 2.19 -8.85 1.76
N VAL A 217 2.37 -10.14 2.03
CA VAL A 217 3.09 -10.65 3.20
C VAL A 217 4.46 -11.15 2.78
N PHE A 218 5.51 -10.61 3.40
CA PHE A 218 6.88 -11.07 3.17
C PHE A 218 7.20 -12.29 4.06
N PRO A 219 8.10 -13.19 3.62
CA PRO A 219 8.54 -14.33 4.43
C PRO A 219 9.09 -13.90 5.79
N HIS A 220 8.98 -14.79 6.78
CA HIS A 220 9.58 -14.59 8.10
C HIS A 220 11.08 -14.95 8.07
N ASP A 221 11.85 -14.24 7.24
CA ASP A 221 13.28 -14.46 7.02
C ASP A 221 14.11 -13.27 7.53
N LYS A 222 15.38 -13.50 7.83
CA LYS A 222 16.32 -12.43 8.18
C LYS A 222 16.63 -11.56 6.96
N GLU A 223 16.75 -12.16 5.78
CA GLU A 223 17.04 -11.46 4.53
C GLU A 223 15.77 -11.34 3.68
N ILE A 224 15.44 -10.11 3.31
CA ILE A 224 14.31 -9.81 2.44
C ILE A 224 14.82 -9.14 1.17
N ILE A 225 14.34 -9.64 0.04
CA ILE A 225 14.51 -9.02 -1.26
C ILE A 225 13.29 -8.11 -1.48
N PRO A 226 13.47 -6.80 -1.76
CA PRO A 226 12.37 -5.92 -2.14
C PRO A 226 11.58 -6.47 -3.33
N LEU A 227 10.25 -6.31 -3.32
CA LEU A 227 9.37 -6.91 -4.34
C LEU A 227 9.72 -6.51 -5.78
N ASN A 228 10.24 -5.29 -5.97
CA ASN A 228 10.65 -4.78 -7.26
C ASN A 228 12.01 -5.30 -7.74
N LEU A 229 12.80 -5.97 -6.88
CA LEU A 229 14.15 -6.44 -7.20
C LEU A 229 14.24 -7.93 -7.56
N PHE A 230 13.12 -8.66 -7.57
CA PHE A 230 13.09 -10.02 -8.08
C PHE A 230 13.38 -10.05 -9.59
N SER A 231 14.05 -11.10 -10.06
CA SER A 231 14.49 -11.23 -11.45
C SER A 231 13.34 -11.26 -12.45
N ASP A 232 12.12 -11.55 -12.00
CA ASP A 232 10.91 -11.62 -12.80
C ASP A 232 9.85 -10.59 -12.37
N ALA A 233 10.25 -9.54 -11.64
CA ALA A 233 9.32 -8.52 -11.16
C ALA A 233 8.55 -7.85 -12.29
N SER A 234 9.18 -7.60 -13.45
CA SER A 234 8.54 -6.99 -14.62
C SER A 234 7.32 -7.73 -15.15
N ASP A 235 7.16 -9.01 -14.80
CA ASP A 235 6.10 -9.86 -15.33
C ASP A 235 4.77 -9.61 -14.62
N TYR A 236 4.83 -9.05 -13.40
CA TYR A 236 3.66 -8.80 -12.55
C TYR A 236 3.66 -7.41 -11.90
N LEU A 237 4.70 -6.59 -12.08
CA LEU A 237 4.85 -5.31 -11.41
C LEU A 237 5.29 -4.22 -12.39
N LEU A 238 4.71 -3.03 -12.25
CA LEU A 238 5.09 -1.82 -12.98
C LEU A 238 5.17 -0.62 -12.03
N GLU A 239 5.95 0.39 -12.41
CA GLU A 239 6.12 1.64 -11.68
C GLU A 239 5.70 2.83 -12.57
N ILE A 240 4.93 3.76 -12.02
CA ILE A 240 4.59 5.04 -12.65
C ILE A 240 5.22 6.16 -11.81
N CYS A 241 6.02 7.04 -12.43
CA CYS A 241 6.54 8.22 -11.76
C CYS A 241 5.53 9.36 -11.85
N VAL A 242 5.41 10.14 -10.77
CA VAL A 242 4.58 11.35 -10.71
C VAL A 242 5.50 12.57 -10.68
N ALA A 243 5.35 13.45 -11.67
CA ALA A 243 6.20 14.62 -11.81
C ALA A 243 6.08 15.58 -10.61
N ALA A 244 7.19 15.87 -9.94
CA ALA A 244 7.24 16.71 -8.74
C ALA A 244 6.60 18.10 -8.96
N GLU A 245 6.87 18.71 -10.10
CA GLU A 245 6.37 20.03 -10.50
C GLU A 245 4.87 20.05 -10.81
N LYS A 246 4.22 18.89 -10.93
CA LYS A 246 2.79 18.74 -11.21
C LYS A 246 1.98 18.28 -10.01
N ILE A 247 2.63 17.98 -8.88
CA ILE A 247 1.94 17.53 -7.67
C ILE A 247 0.81 18.48 -7.25
N PRO A 248 0.98 19.82 -7.20
CA PRO A 248 -0.12 20.72 -6.86
C PRO A 248 -1.32 20.62 -7.81
N LEU A 249 -1.06 20.46 -9.10
CA LEU A 249 -2.10 20.28 -10.11
C LEU A 249 -2.85 18.96 -9.90
N ILE A 250 -2.11 17.85 -9.74
CA ILE A 250 -2.69 16.51 -9.59
C ILE A 250 -3.48 16.40 -8.28
N THR A 251 -2.98 16.97 -7.18
CA THR A 251 -3.71 17.05 -5.91
C THR A 251 -5.04 17.77 -6.10
N SER A 252 -5.04 18.92 -6.77
CA SER A 252 -6.28 19.65 -7.06
C SER A 252 -7.22 18.82 -7.94
N GLN A 253 -6.72 18.14 -8.98
CA GLN A 253 -7.55 17.27 -9.82
C GLN A 253 -8.19 16.12 -9.02
N LEU A 254 -7.46 15.48 -8.10
CA LEU A 254 -8.01 14.44 -7.23
C LEU A 254 -9.15 14.99 -6.36
N GLU A 255 -9.00 16.17 -5.78
CA GLU A 255 -10.04 16.84 -5.02
C GLU A 255 -11.30 17.10 -5.87
N HIS A 256 -11.13 17.59 -7.10
CA HIS A 256 -12.24 17.77 -8.06
C HIS A 256 -12.96 16.47 -8.40
N TYR A 257 -12.27 15.33 -8.38
CA TYR A 257 -12.86 14.00 -8.58
C TYR A 257 -13.40 13.37 -7.28
N GLY A 258 -13.40 14.10 -6.17
CA GLY A 258 -13.92 13.65 -4.88
C GLY A 258 -12.97 12.74 -4.10
N VAL A 259 -11.71 12.62 -4.52
CA VAL A 259 -10.68 11.87 -3.79
C VAL A 259 -10.00 12.82 -2.81
N THR A 260 -10.57 12.91 -1.62
CA THR A 260 -10.09 13.81 -0.57
C THR A 260 -9.57 13.02 0.63
N ARG A 261 -8.75 13.68 1.45
CA ARG A 261 -8.26 13.12 2.70
C ARG A 261 -9.41 12.67 3.62
N PHE A 262 -10.55 13.37 3.62
CA PHE A 262 -11.74 12.98 4.37
C PHE A 262 -12.34 11.65 3.91
N THR A 263 -12.44 11.44 2.59
CA THR A 263 -12.97 10.17 2.04
C THR A 263 -12.08 8.96 2.34
N LEU A 264 -10.77 9.16 2.52
CA LEU A 264 -9.79 8.09 2.76
C LEU A 264 -9.43 7.89 4.24
N TYR A 265 -9.60 8.93 5.05
CA TYR A 265 -9.39 8.92 6.49
C TYR A 265 -10.65 9.40 7.23
N PRO A 266 -11.69 8.55 7.34
CA PRO A 266 -12.92 8.88 8.05
C PRO A 266 -12.72 8.86 9.58
N ASP A 267 -11.88 9.75 10.09
CA ASP A 267 -11.65 10.00 11.52
C ASP A 267 -12.30 11.32 11.93
N ILE A 268 -12.71 11.45 13.20
CA ILE A 268 -13.29 12.66 13.78
C ILE A 268 -12.35 13.86 13.68
N THR A 269 -11.03 13.62 13.76
CA THR A 269 -10.01 14.64 13.52
C THR A 269 -10.14 15.25 12.13
N GLU A 270 -10.46 14.40 11.14
CA GLU A 270 -10.58 14.79 9.75
C GLU A 270 -11.92 15.47 9.44
N VAL A 271 -12.99 15.12 10.17
CA VAL A 271 -14.29 15.83 10.13
C VAL A 271 -14.10 17.32 10.42
N THR A 272 -13.33 17.66 11.47
CA THR A 272 -13.08 19.07 11.82
C THR A 272 -12.38 19.82 10.70
N ARG A 273 -11.39 19.18 10.06
CA ARG A 273 -10.67 19.79 8.93
C ARG A 273 -11.60 20.01 7.74
N GLN A 274 -12.44 19.02 7.43
CA GLN A 274 -13.39 19.08 6.34
C GLN A 274 -14.41 20.22 6.53
N ILE A 275 -14.99 20.34 7.74
CA ILE A 275 -15.92 21.43 8.07
C ILE A 275 -15.27 22.79 7.87
N ASN A 276 -14.04 22.99 8.37
CA ASN A 276 -13.35 24.27 8.22
C ASN A 276 -13.10 24.62 6.74
N LEU A 277 -12.80 23.62 5.92
CA LEU A 277 -12.64 23.78 4.46
C LEU A 277 -13.96 24.20 3.80
N GLU A 278 -15.05 23.50 4.09
CA GLU A 278 -16.38 23.82 3.54
C GLU A 278 -16.82 25.23 3.94
N VAL A 279 -16.69 25.59 5.23
CA VAL A 279 -17.02 26.94 5.73
C VAL A 279 -16.17 28.02 5.05
N GLN A 280 -14.91 27.72 4.72
CA GLN A 280 -14.03 28.62 3.97
C GLN A 280 -14.47 28.75 2.49
N GLU A 281 -14.77 27.64 1.82
CA GLU A 281 -15.22 27.59 0.42
C GLU A 281 -16.58 28.25 0.23
N GLU A 282 -17.50 28.10 1.20
CA GLU A 282 -18.79 28.77 1.27
C GLU A 282 -18.68 30.27 1.60
N GLY A 283 -17.47 30.78 1.84
CA GLY A 283 -17.21 32.18 2.16
C GLY A 283 -17.78 32.63 3.50
N GLN A 284 -18.03 31.71 4.43
CA GLN A 284 -18.60 31.99 5.75
C GLN A 284 -17.54 32.51 6.75
N LEU A 285 -16.24 32.30 6.45
CA LEU A 285 -15.16 32.88 7.23
C LEU A 285 -14.93 34.36 6.85
N PRO A 286 -14.69 35.24 7.84
CA PRO A 286 -14.37 36.63 7.56
C PRO A 286 -13.09 36.73 6.73
N SER A 287 -13.14 37.52 5.64
CA SER A 287 -11.94 37.84 4.87
C SER A 287 -10.91 38.47 5.81
N ILE A 288 -9.72 37.89 5.89
CA ILE A 288 -8.58 38.51 6.60
C ILE A 288 -8.17 39.74 5.78
N THR A 289 -8.90 40.84 5.94
CA THR A 289 -8.39 42.16 5.60
C THR A 289 -7.25 42.40 6.57
N SER A 290 -6.03 42.46 6.03
CA SER A 290 -4.87 42.97 6.73
C SER A 290 -5.19 44.40 7.19
N SER A 291 -5.71 44.55 8.39
CA SER A 291 -5.67 45.80 9.11
C SER A 291 -4.21 46.03 9.47
N ILE A 292 -3.51 46.67 8.54
CA ILE A 292 -2.35 47.51 8.80
C ILE A 292 -2.80 48.44 9.93
N ILE A 293 -2.26 48.23 11.12
CA ILE A 293 -2.30 49.23 12.18
C ILE A 293 -1.20 50.23 11.80
N PRO A 294 -1.52 51.50 11.46
CA PRO A 294 -0.52 52.54 11.42
C PRO A 294 -0.34 53.09 12.85
N MET A 295 0.93 53.16 13.25
CA MET A 295 1.51 53.79 14.46
C MET A 295 1.32 53.08 15.80
#